data_AF-A0A1Y4JD62-F1
#
_entry.id   AF-A0A1Y4JD62-F1
#
_cell.length_a   1.000
_cell.length_b   1.000
_cell.length_c   1.000
_cell.angle_alpha   90.00
_cell.angle_beta   90.00
_cell.angle_gamma   90.00
#
_symmetry.space_group_name_H-M   'P 1'
#
loop_
_entity.id
_entity.type
_entity.pdbx_description
1 polymer ?
#
loop_
_entity_poly.entity_id
_entity_poly.type
_entity_poly.pdbx_seq_one_letter_code
_entity_poly.pdbx_strand_id
1 'polypeptide(L)'
;MHSAAPVRRSLAALFLVLSLCLTCLPRAFGASLENWYGIQVLSFDTSQILSIGNQAPGQCSLYALRYARTILDGATNSGAGMWSNGAVWSAGGYTGFSGDLSACLTKIYTELAAGHPVIVHLQNTTVSGVSKHTNRTSTEEYHLTGSGWDVVNYPHISTSSTYGHWVCVVGFDTAADPNNLQESDFFALDPARVSANGALALTRLLNGTIWTENSPLKILA
;
A
#
# COMPACT_ATOMS: atom_id res chain seq x y z
N MET A 1 -6.74 -34.80 -53.08
CA MET A 1 -7.32 -33.95 -52.01
C MET A 1 -6.44 -34.14 -50.78
N HIS A 2 -5.42 -33.28 -50.59
CA HIS A 2 -4.54 -33.35 -49.42
C HIS A 2 -5.25 -32.74 -48.22
N SER A 3 -5.48 -33.57 -47.20
CA SER A 3 -6.29 -33.26 -46.03
C SER A 3 -5.62 -32.19 -45.15
N ALA A 4 -6.21 -31.00 -45.09
CA ALA A 4 -5.78 -29.87 -44.25
C ALA A 4 -6.15 -30.02 -42.75
N ALA A 5 -6.34 -31.24 -42.27
CA ALA A 5 -6.82 -31.53 -40.93
C ALA A 5 -5.75 -31.48 -39.80
N PRO A 6 -4.48 -31.91 -39.99
CA PRO A 6 -3.54 -31.98 -38.86
C PRO A 6 -3.02 -30.59 -38.43
N VAL A 7 -2.83 -29.66 -39.37
CA VAL A 7 -2.28 -28.33 -39.09
C VAL A 7 -3.23 -27.45 -38.25
N ARG A 8 -4.55 -27.58 -38.48
CA ARG A 8 -5.58 -26.79 -37.77
C ARG A 8 -5.73 -27.18 -36.30
N ARG A 9 -5.53 -28.47 -35.96
CA ARG A 9 -5.57 -28.96 -34.58
C ARG A 9 -4.33 -28.52 -33.78
N SER A 10 -3.17 -28.47 -34.44
CA SER A 10 -1.93 -27.98 -33.84
C SER A 10 -1.99 -26.50 -33.50
N LEU A 11 -2.61 -25.66 -34.34
CA LEU A 11 -2.80 -24.23 -34.07
C LEU A 11 -3.72 -23.99 -32.86
N ALA A 12 -4.86 -24.69 -32.77
CA ALA A 12 -5.79 -24.54 -31.64
C ALA A 12 -5.17 -24.97 -30.31
N ALA A 13 -4.40 -26.07 -30.30
CA ALA A 13 -3.65 -26.50 -29.12
C ALA A 13 -2.55 -25.49 -28.73
N LEU A 14 -1.84 -24.92 -29.71
CA LEU A 14 -0.83 -23.90 -29.47
C LEU A 14 -1.45 -22.61 -28.89
N PHE A 15 -2.61 -22.18 -29.39
CA PHE A 15 -3.35 -21.04 -28.84
C PHE A 15 -3.85 -21.30 -27.42
N LEU A 16 -4.34 -22.50 -27.11
CA LEU A 16 -4.77 -22.86 -25.76
C LEU A 16 -3.58 -22.90 -24.79
N VAL A 17 -2.46 -23.50 -25.18
CA VAL A 17 -1.21 -23.53 -24.40
C VAL A 17 -0.65 -22.13 -24.20
N LEU A 18 -0.64 -21.29 -25.23
CA LEU A 18 -0.19 -19.90 -25.13
C LEU A 18 -1.11 -19.07 -24.21
N SER A 19 -2.43 -19.29 -24.28
CA SER A 19 -3.41 -18.65 -23.39
C SER A 19 -3.24 -19.09 -21.94
N LEU A 20 -3.00 -20.38 -21.71
CA LEU A 20 -2.67 -20.94 -20.39
C LEU A 20 -1.32 -20.39 -19.87
N CYS A 21 -0.31 -20.28 -20.73
CA CYS A 21 0.97 -19.66 -20.37
C CYS A 21 0.80 -18.18 -20.03
N LEU A 22 -0.04 -17.43 -20.75
CA LEU A 22 -0.34 -16.02 -20.47
C LEU A 22 -1.11 -15.83 -19.15
N THR A 23 -1.96 -16.78 -18.75
CA THR A 23 -2.63 -16.75 -17.43
C THR A 23 -1.74 -17.18 -16.27
N CYS A 24 -0.65 -17.90 -16.55
CA CYS A 24 0.33 -18.36 -15.57
C CYS A 24 1.59 -17.49 -15.53
N LEU A 25 1.71 -16.48 -16.40
CA LEU A 25 2.74 -15.48 -16.26
C LEU A 25 2.44 -14.71 -14.97
N PRO A 26 3.36 -14.68 -13.99
CA PRO A 26 3.25 -13.70 -12.92
C PRO A 26 3.09 -12.35 -13.61
N ARG A 27 2.05 -11.59 -13.24
CA ARG A 27 1.93 -10.19 -13.64
C ARG A 27 3.15 -9.47 -13.03
N ALA A 28 4.26 -9.49 -13.76
CA ALA A 28 5.52 -8.88 -13.38
C ALA A 28 5.53 -7.38 -13.72
N PHE A 29 4.36 -6.78 -13.88
CA PHE A 29 4.21 -5.34 -14.05
C PHE A 29 3.67 -4.81 -12.73
N GLY A 30 4.41 -3.88 -12.11
CA GLY A 30 3.91 -3.12 -10.98
C GLY A 30 2.57 -2.46 -11.31
N ALA A 31 1.79 -2.14 -10.28
CA ALA A 31 0.52 -1.47 -10.46
C ALA A 31 0.73 -0.12 -11.17
N SER A 32 -0.05 0.19 -12.20
CA SER A 32 0.04 1.50 -12.87
C SER A 32 -0.37 2.62 -11.91
N LEU A 33 0.17 3.82 -12.08
CA LEU A 33 -0.32 5.00 -11.37
C LEU A 33 -1.50 5.64 -12.10
N GLU A 34 -2.57 5.92 -11.36
CA GLU A 34 -3.77 6.60 -11.83
C GLU A 34 -4.00 7.89 -11.03
N ASN A 35 -4.49 8.93 -11.70
CA ASN A 35 -4.89 10.15 -11.01
C ASN A 35 -6.30 9.98 -10.46
N TRP A 36 -6.41 9.87 -9.14
CA TRP A 36 -7.68 9.90 -8.44
C TRP A 36 -7.84 11.27 -7.80
N TYR A 37 -8.47 12.18 -8.53
CA TYR A 37 -8.88 13.50 -8.03
C TYR A 37 -7.76 14.31 -7.37
N GLY A 38 -6.56 14.33 -7.98
CA GLY A 38 -5.41 15.09 -7.47
C GLY A 38 -4.38 14.25 -6.68
N ILE A 39 -4.65 12.96 -6.47
CA ILE A 39 -3.69 12.01 -5.88
C ILE A 39 -3.28 11.01 -6.96
N GLN A 40 -1.98 10.82 -7.17
CA GLN A 40 -1.47 9.69 -7.94
C GLN A 40 -1.54 8.45 -7.07
N VAL A 41 -2.39 7.49 -7.42
CA VAL A 41 -2.64 6.26 -6.64
C VAL A 41 -2.28 5.05 -7.49
N LEU A 42 -1.64 4.04 -6.90
CA LEU A 42 -1.46 2.74 -7.54
C LEU A 42 -2.83 2.16 -7.91
N SER A 43 -2.96 1.63 -9.12
CA SER A 43 -4.18 1.00 -9.59
C SER A 43 -4.42 -0.30 -8.82
N PHE A 44 -5.56 -0.39 -8.16
CA PHE A 44 -6.02 -1.61 -7.51
C PHE A 44 -7.55 -1.64 -7.44
N ASP A 45 -8.10 -2.86 -7.32
CA ASP A 45 -9.52 -3.06 -7.07
C ASP A 45 -9.83 -2.73 -5.59
N THR A 46 -10.54 -1.63 -5.38
CA THR A 46 -10.89 -1.15 -4.04
C THR A 46 -11.73 -2.17 -3.27
N SER A 47 -12.54 -2.99 -3.96
CA SER A 47 -13.35 -4.03 -3.32
C SER A 47 -12.49 -5.13 -2.68
N GLN A 48 -11.33 -5.42 -3.25
CA GLN A 48 -10.39 -6.41 -2.69
C GLN A 48 -9.77 -5.89 -1.38
N ILE A 49 -9.35 -4.62 -1.36
CA ILE A 49 -8.84 -3.98 -0.15
C ILE A 49 -9.93 -3.88 0.93
N LEU A 50 -11.15 -3.48 0.55
CA LEU A 50 -12.30 -3.43 1.46
C LEU A 50 -12.67 -4.81 2.00
N SER A 51 -12.52 -5.87 1.21
CA SER A 51 -12.75 -7.26 1.66
C SER A 51 -11.75 -7.73 2.71
N ILE A 52 -10.53 -7.18 2.73
CA ILE A 52 -9.56 -7.39 3.80
C ILE A 52 -10.00 -6.65 5.06
N GLY A 53 -10.46 -5.42 4.89
CA GLY A 53 -11.00 -4.58 5.96
C GLY A 53 -9.95 -4.11 6.95
N ASN A 54 -10.41 -3.47 8.03
CA ASN A 54 -9.55 -2.94 9.08
C ASN A 54 -8.86 -4.06 9.88
N GLN A 55 -7.74 -3.72 10.50
CA GLN A 55 -6.90 -4.65 11.27
C GLN A 55 -7.63 -5.24 12.47
N ALA A 56 -7.20 -6.45 12.85
CA ALA A 56 -7.34 -6.90 14.22
C ALA A 56 -6.31 -6.19 15.13
N PRO A 57 -6.57 -6.07 16.44
CA PRO A 57 -5.66 -5.41 17.38
C PRO A 57 -4.22 -5.93 17.30
N GLY A 58 -3.26 -5.02 17.13
CA GLY A 58 -1.83 -5.35 17.10
C GLY A 58 -1.34 -5.97 15.78
N GLN A 59 -2.16 -6.04 14.73
CA GLN A 59 -1.82 -6.67 13.46
C GLN A 59 -1.57 -5.67 12.31
N CYS A 60 -1.25 -4.40 12.62
CA CYS A 60 -0.98 -3.36 11.60
C CYS A 60 0.01 -3.82 10.53
N SER A 61 1.12 -4.43 10.93
CA SER A 61 2.16 -4.90 10.02
C SER A 61 1.65 -5.99 9.06
N LEU A 62 0.82 -6.93 9.54
CA LEU A 62 0.22 -7.97 8.70
C LEU A 62 -0.72 -7.37 7.67
N TYR A 63 -1.63 -6.50 8.09
CA TYR A 63 -2.64 -5.92 7.21
C TYR A 63 -2.00 -5.01 6.16
N ALA A 64 -1.00 -4.19 6.54
CA ALA A 64 -0.23 -3.40 5.59
C ALA A 64 0.44 -4.30 4.53
N LEU A 65 1.02 -5.42 4.94
CA LEU A 65 1.60 -6.41 4.01
C LEU A 65 0.54 -7.05 3.11
N ARG A 66 -0.62 -7.40 3.65
CA ARG A 66 -1.74 -7.95 2.86
C ARG A 66 -2.26 -6.96 1.82
N TYR A 67 -2.38 -5.68 2.14
CA TYR A 67 -2.77 -4.66 1.17
C TYR A 67 -1.73 -4.56 0.05
N ALA A 68 -0.46 -4.44 0.42
CA ALA A 68 0.64 -4.36 -0.53
C ALA A 68 0.65 -5.55 -1.50
N ARG A 69 0.48 -6.77 -0.97
CA ARG A 69 0.34 -7.98 -1.78
C ARG A 69 -0.91 -8.00 -2.64
N THR A 70 -2.04 -7.54 -2.12
CA THR A 70 -3.28 -7.52 -2.90
C THR A 70 -3.16 -6.64 -4.14
N ILE A 71 -2.49 -5.49 -4.01
CA ILE A 71 -2.19 -4.59 -5.11
C ILE A 71 -1.28 -5.28 -6.14
N LEU A 72 -0.19 -5.91 -5.70
CA LEU A 72 0.78 -6.57 -6.57
C LEU A 72 0.23 -7.84 -7.24
N ASP A 73 -0.56 -8.62 -6.50
CA ASP A 73 -1.13 -9.90 -6.95
C ASP A 73 -2.36 -9.68 -7.84
N GLY A 74 -3.03 -8.53 -7.72
CA GLY A 74 -4.33 -8.25 -8.34
C GLY A 74 -5.47 -9.11 -7.78
N ALA A 75 -5.27 -9.70 -6.60
CA ALA A 75 -6.22 -10.58 -5.92
C ALA A 75 -6.08 -10.45 -4.40
N THR A 76 -7.20 -10.58 -3.68
CA THR A 76 -7.23 -10.48 -2.21
C THR A 76 -6.23 -11.44 -1.56
N ASN A 77 -5.26 -10.89 -0.83
CA ASN A 77 -4.25 -11.67 -0.12
C ASN A 77 -4.77 -12.13 1.25
N SER A 78 -4.67 -13.44 1.52
CA SER A 78 -5.14 -14.05 2.78
C SER A 78 -4.23 -13.79 3.97
N GLY A 79 -2.96 -13.41 3.74
CA GLY A 79 -1.93 -13.27 4.78
C GLY A 79 -1.38 -14.61 5.29
N ALA A 80 -1.75 -15.74 4.69
CA ALA A 80 -1.26 -17.06 5.10
C ALA A 80 0.28 -17.12 5.04
N GLY A 81 0.92 -17.54 6.13
CA GLY A 81 2.39 -17.61 6.24
C GLY A 81 3.08 -16.26 6.48
N MET A 82 2.35 -15.15 6.49
CA MET A 82 2.89 -13.80 6.66
C MET A 82 2.83 -13.28 8.10
N TRP A 83 2.43 -14.11 9.07
CA TRP A 83 2.29 -13.71 10.48
C TRP A 83 2.94 -14.71 11.44
N SER A 84 3.78 -14.19 12.34
CA SER A 84 4.35 -14.92 13.47
C SER A 84 4.64 -13.96 14.63
N ASN A 85 3.58 -13.44 15.27
CA ASN A 85 3.65 -12.35 16.26
C ASN A 85 4.24 -11.03 15.71
N GLY A 86 4.08 -10.84 14.41
CA GLY A 86 4.65 -9.77 13.60
C GLY A 86 4.61 -10.20 12.14
N ALA A 87 4.62 -9.24 11.22
CA ALA A 87 4.67 -9.56 9.80
C ALA A 87 5.98 -10.26 9.44
N VAL A 88 5.87 -11.37 8.74
CA VAL A 88 7.00 -12.07 8.14
C VAL A 88 7.23 -11.46 6.75
N TRP A 89 8.00 -10.37 6.69
CA TRP A 89 8.17 -9.57 5.46
C TRP A 89 8.64 -10.40 4.26
N SER A 90 9.59 -11.31 4.48
CA SER A 90 10.12 -12.19 3.43
C SER A 90 9.05 -13.13 2.85
N ALA A 91 8.04 -13.52 3.63
CA ALA A 91 6.92 -14.33 3.14
C ALA A 91 6.02 -13.55 2.16
N GLY A 92 6.00 -12.21 2.27
CA GLY A 92 5.38 -11.32 1.27
C GLY A 92 6.35 -10.84 0.18
N GLY A 93 7.61 -11.31 0.18
CA GLY A 93 8.63 -10.80 -0.74
C GLY A 93 9.02 -9.35 -0.46
N TYR A 94 9.00 -8.92 0.81
CA TYR A 94 9.42 -7.59 1.23
C TYR A 94 10.74 -7.66 2.01
N THR A 95 11.62 -6.68 1.76
CA THR A 95 12.89 -6.49 2.45
C THR A 95 12.99 -5.11 3.08
N GLY A 96 14.00 -4.90 3.94
CA GLY A 96 14.24 -3.63 4.62
C GLY A 96 15.07 -2.67 3.78
N PHE A 97 14.67 -1.39 3.74
CA PHE A 97 15.49 -0.29 3.28
C PHE A 97 15.68 0.74 4.39
N SER A 98 16.95 1.08 4.68
CA SER A 98 17.33 2.08 5.67
C SER A 98 18.04 3.25 4.99
N GLY A 99 17.79 4.44 5.48
CA GLY A 99 18.46 5.68 5.08
C GLY A 99 18.05 6.82 5.99
N ASP A 100 18.58 8.02 5.74
CA ASP A 100 18.00 9.22 6.33
C ASP A 100 16.59 9.49 5.76
N LEU A 101 15.90 10.51 6.29
CA LEU A 101 14.55 10.84 5.86
C LEU A 101 14.48 11.14 4.35
N SER A 102 15.42 11.92 3.81
CA SER A 102 15.43 12.29 2.39
C SER A 102 15.58 11.06 1.48
N ALA A 103 16.51 10.16 1.82
CA ALA A 103 16.69 8.89 1.12
C ALA A 103 15.45 8.00 1.21
N CYS A 104 14.78 7.96 2.36
CA CYS A 104 13.55 7.20 2.54
C CYS A 104 12.40 7.77 1.69
N LEU A 105 12.19 9.09 1.68
CA LEU A 105 11.13 9.72 0.88
C LEU A 105 11.38 9.52 -0.62
N THR A 106 12.62 9.69 -1.07
CA THR A 106 13.03 9.38 -2.44
C THR A 106 12.73 7.92 -2.78
N LYS A 107 13.06 7.00 -1.87
CA LYS A 107 12.79 5.57 -2.06
C LYS A 107 11.29 5.29 -2.19
N ILE A 108 10.46 5.84 -1.31
CA ILE A 108 9.00 5.71 -1.39
C ILE A 108 8.49 6.19 -2.76
N TYR A 109 8.89 7.40 -3.18
CA TYR A 109 8.48 7.95 -4.47
C TYR A 109 8.87 7.05 -5.65
N THR A 110 10.12 6.59 -5.70
CA THR A 110 10.61 5.75 -6.81
C THR A 110 9.96 4.36 -6.87
N GLU A 111 9.66 3.75 -5.73
CA GLU A 111 8.91 2.48 -5.69
C GLU A 111 7.47 2.67 -6.18
N LEU A 112 6.78 3.72 -5.73
CA LEU A 112 5.43 4.04 -6.21
C LEU A 112 5.42 4.32 -7.72
N ALA A 113 6.41 5.06 -8.23
CA ALA A 113 6.59 5.29 -9.67
C ALA A 113 6.86 4.00 -10.45
N ALA A 114 7.49 3.00 -9.83
CA ALA A 114 7.69 1.66 -10.40
C ALA A 114 6.47 0.73 -10.23
N GLY A 115 5.40 1.21 -9.58
CA GLY A 115 4.18 0.45 -9.34
C GLY A 115 4.20 -0.44 -8.11
N HIS A 116 5.09 -0.15 -7.15
CA HIS A 116 5.28 -0.95 -5.95
C HIS A 116 4.81 -0.20 -4.70
N PRO A 117 3.86 -0.75 -3.93
CA PRO A 117 3.48 -0.18 -2.65
C PRO A 117 4.61 -0.34 -1.62
N VAL A 118 4.78 0.67 -0.77
CA VAL A 118 5.83 0.71 0.26
C VAL A 118 5.20 0.71 1.64
N ILE A 119 5.68 -0.15 2.53
CA ILE A 119 5.16 -0.23 3.89
C ILE A 119 6.09 0.58 4.80
N VAL A 120 5.51 1.50 5.57
CA VAL A 120 6.26 2.40 6.45
C VAL A 120 5.81 2.24 7.89
N HIS A 121 6.76 2.43 8.81
CA HIS A 121 6.48 2.45 10.24
C HIS A 121 6.39 3.91 10.69
N LEU A 122 5.25 4.28 11.25
CA LEU A 122 5.03 5.59 11.80
C LEU A 122 5.35 5.56 13.30
N GLN A 123 6.23 6.47 13.73
CA GLN A 123 6.49 6.74 15.15
C GLN A 123 5.45 7.68 15.73
N ASN A 124 5.30 7.58 17.04
CA ASN A 124 4.51 8.53 17.79
C ASN A 124 5.25 9.87 17.91
N THR A 125 4.68 10.93 17.35
CA THR A 125 5.03 12.29 17.77
C THR A 125 4.32 12.56 19.09
N THR A 126 4.99 12.31 20.22
CA THR A 126 4.46 12.70 21.52
C THR A 126 4.33 14.22 21.53
N VAL A 127 3.12 14.75 21.48
CA VAL A 127 2.89 16.16 21.84
C VAL A 127 3.06 16.23 23.36
N SER A 128 4.12 16.88 23.84
CA SER A 128 4.38 17.04 25.27
C SER A 128 3.16 17.64 25.98
N GLY A 129 2.73 17.05 27.09
CA GLY A 129 1.66 17.57 27.95
C GLY A 129 0.24 17.00 27.74
N VAL A 130 0.07 15.97 26.91
CA VAL A 130 -1.27 15.42 26.61
C VAL A 130 -1.38 13.99 27.14
N SER A 131 -2.02 13.81 28.30
CA SER A 131 -2.09 12.55 29.03
C SER A 131 -3.21 11.59 28.58
N LYS A 132 -4.12 12.03 27.71
CA LYS A 132 -5.08 11.22 26.95
C LYS A 132 -5.38 11.93 25.64
N HIS A 133 -5.71 11.16 24.60
CA HIS A 133 -5.96 11.49 23.18
C HIS A 133 -6.81 12.74 22.83
N THR A 134 -6.53 13.91 23.39
CA THR A 134 -7.37 15.12 23.25
C THR A 134 -6.78 16.13 22.27
N ASN A 135 -5.46 16.17 22.09
CA ASN A 135 -4.78 17.01 21.09
C ASN A 135 -4.04 16.13 20.08
N ARG A 136 -4.77 15.43 19.22
CA ARG A 136 -4.16 14.73 18.08
C ARG A 136 -3.91 15.76 16.98
N THR A 137 -2.71 15.79 16.42
CA THR A 137 -2.44 16.40 15.13
C THR A 137 -3.41 15.77 14.13
N SER A 138 -4.25 16.59 13.50
CA SER A 138 -5.19 16.11 12.49
C SER A 138 -4.39 15.61 11.29
N THR A 139 -4.63 14.36 10.89
CA THR A 139 -4.37 13.95 9.52
C THR A 139 -5.64 14.10 8.71
N GLU A 140 -5.46 14.46 7.46
CA GLU A 140 -6.54 14.39 6.48
C GLU A 140 -6.73 12.92 6.09
N GLU A 141 -7.94 12.43 6.31
CA GLU A 141 -8.39 11.15 5.78
C GLU A 141 -9.31 11.45 4.59
N TYR A 142 -9.09 10.72 3.50
CA TYR A 142 -9.72 10.95 2.21
C TYR A 142 -10.63 9.76 1.93
N HIS A 143 -11.95 9.96 2.03
CA HIS A 143 -12.93 8.91 1.77
C HIS A 143 -13.33 8.94 0.31
N LEU A 144 -13.17 7.80 -0.38
CA LEU A 144 -13.47 7.72 -1.80
C LEU A 144 -14.98 7.78 -2.03
N THR A 145 -15.40 8.68 -2.89
CA THR A 145 -16.78 8.82 -3.37
C THR A 145 -16.85 8.64 -4.88
N GLY A 146 -18.06 8.59 -5.44
CA GLY A 146 -18.26 8.57 -6.90
C GLY A 146 -17.84 9.86 -7.63
N SER A 147 -17.55 10.94 -6.90
CA SER A 147 -17.24 12.26 -7.45
C SER A 147 -15.91 12.85 -6.98
N GLY A 148 -15.16 12.17 -6.12
CA GLY A 148 -13.98 12.74 -5.49
C GLY A 148 -13.60 12.13 -4.15
N TRP A 149 -12.80 12.87 -3.41
CA TRP A 149 -12.47 12.59 -2.01
C TRP A 149 -13.29 13.48 -1.09
N ASP A 150 -14.00 12.87 -0.14
CA ASP A 150 -14.48 13.59 1.04
C ASP A 150 -13.33 13.64 2.05
N VAL A 151 -12.82 14.86 2.30
CA VAL A 151 -11.71 15.07 3.22
C VAL A 151 -12.25 15.31 4.62
N VAL A 152 -11.85 14.46 5.56
CA VAL A 152 -12.23 14.58 6.96
C VAL A 152 -10.99 14.74 7.83
N ASN A 153 -11.09 15.63 8.82
CA ASN A 153 -10.08 15.72 9.85
C ASN A 153 -10.21 14.53 10.78
N TYR A 154 -9.23 13.62 10.70
CA TYR A 154 -9.16 12.49 11.58
C TYR A 154 -7.94 12.56 12.49
N PRO A 155 -8.10 12.33 13.80
CA PRO A 155 -6.99 12.22 14.74
C PRO A 155 -5.94 11.18 14.29
N HIS A 156 -4.72 11.59 13.95
CA HIS A 156 -3.67 10.66 13.46
C HIS A 156 -3.58 9.41 14.35
N ILE A 157 -3.46 8.23 13.72
CA ILE A 157 -3.30 6.95 14.42
C ILE A 157 -1.84 6.83 14.84
N SER A 158 -1.47 7.68 15.77
CA SER A 158 -0.31 7.48 16.60
C SER A 158 -0.71 6.51 17.71
N THR A 159 -0.24 5.27 17.61
CA THR A 159 -0.26 4.33 18.74
C THR A 159 0.67 4.85 19.85
N SER A 160 0.62 4.24 21.04
CA SER A 160 1.26 4.79 22.25
C SER A 160 2.75 5.12 22.08
N SER A 161 3.34 5.86 23.01
CA SER A 161 4.80 6.15 23.06
C SER A 161 5.70 4.90 23.09
N THR A 162 5.12 3.71 23.17
CA THR A 162 5.77 2.40 23.18
C THR A 162 5.55 1.56 21.92
N TYR A 163 4.59 1.92 21.06
CA TYR A 163 4.21 1.12 19.89
C TYR A 163 4.03 2.05 18.68
N GLY A 164 4.76 1.81 17.60
CA GLY A 164 4.52 2.48 16.31
C GLY A 164 3.41 1.80 15.50
N HIS A 165 3.06 2.39 14.36
CA HIS A 165 1.96 1.92 13.53
C HIS A 165 2.41 1.71 12.08
N TRP A 166 2.10 0.54 11.51
CA TRP A 166 2.49 0.20 10.15
C TRP A 166 1.37 0.53 9.17
N VAL A 167 1.70 1.23 8.08
CA VAL A 167 0.76 1.59 7.01
C VAL A 167 1.34 1.23 5.64
N CYS A 168 0.47 1.02 4.66
CA CYS A 168 0.87 0.70 3.28
C CYS A 168 0.70 1.95 2.39
N VAL A 169 1.80 2.59 2.02
CA VAL A 169 1.80 3.75 1.13
C VAL A 169 1.51 3.30 -0.30
N VAL A 170 0.51 3.93 -0.90
CA VAL A 170 -0.03 3.55 -2.23
C VAL A 170 -0.16 4.74 -3.17
N GLY A 171 0.13 5.94 -2.72
CA GLY A 171 0.00 7.11 -3.57
C GLY A 171 0.75 8.32 -3.05
N PHE A 172 0.79 9.35 -3.88
CA PHE A 172 1.40 10.63 -3.59
C PHE A 172 0.62 11.78 -4.25
N ASP A 173 0.79 12.99 -3.72
CA ASP A 173 0.17 14.19 -4.25
C ASP A 173 0.69 14.47 -5.67
N THR A 174 -0.21 14.78 -6.60
CA THR A 174 0.19 15.14 -7.98
C THR A 174 1.12 16.37 -8.05
N ALA A 175 1.10 17.22 -7.02
CA ALA A 175 1.97 18.37 -6.88
C ALA A 175 3.31 18.07 -6.18
N ALA A 176 3.57 16.83 -5.76
CA ALA A 176 4.82 16.46 -5.10
C ALA A 176 6.04 16.77 -5.99
N ASP A 177 7.02 17.49 -5.45
CA ASP A 177 8.31 17.76 -6.12
C ASP A 177 9.30 16.66 -5.75
N PRO A 178 9.76 15.82 -6.71
CA PRO A 178 10.73 14.75 -6.45
C PRO A 178 12.07 15.24 -5.85
N ASN A 179 12.39 16.54 -6.01
CA ASN A 179 13.61 17.13 -5.45
C ASN A 179 13.40 17.72 -4.04
N ASN A 180 12.17 17.82 -3.57
CA ASN A 180 11.81 18.43 -2.28
C ASN A 180 10.61 17.71 -1.63
N LEU A 181 10.71 16.38 -1.55
CA LEU A 181 9.67 15.53 -0.98
C LEU A 181 9.53 15.75 0.53
N GLN A 182 8.29 15.66 0.99
CA GLN A 182 7.89 15.64 2.39
C GLN A 182 7.04 14.40 2.68
N GLU A 183 6.94 14.00 3.94
CA GLU A 183 6.11 12.85 4.33
C GLU A 183 4.64 13.10 3.96
N SER A 184 4.17 14.34 4.16
CA SER A 184 2.81 14.75 3.79
C SER A 184 2.51 14.75 2.29
N ASP A 185 3.48 14.45 1.43
CA ASP A 185 3.20 14.22 0.02
C ASP A 185 2.61 12.82 -0.23
N PHE A 186 2.64 11.91 0.75
CA PHE A 186 2.29 10.51 0.58
C PHE A 186 0.96 10.12 1.24
N PHE A 187 0.30 9.15 0.63
CA PHE A 187 -1.01 8.62 1.05
C PHE A 187 -0.95 7.11 1.21
N ALA A 188 -1.56 6.63 2.29
CA ALA A 188 -1.49 5.24 2.69
C ALA A 188 -2.86 4.61 2.95
N LEU A 189 -2.96 3.32 2.65
CA LEU A 189 -3.94 2.43 3.24
C LEU A 189 -3.54 2.18 4.69
N ASP A 190 -4.26 2.81 5.61
CA ASP A 190 -4.06 2.65 7.04
C ASP A 190 -4.83 1.43 7.54
N PRO A 191 -4.17 0.38 8.06
CA PRO A 191 -4.85 -0.79 8.61
C PRO A 191 -5.90 -0.49 9.68
N ALA A 192 -5.78 0.58 10.46
CA ALA A 192 -6.77 0.91 11.47
C ALA A 192 -7.99 1.66 10.93
N ARG A 193 -7.94 2.20 9.70
CA ARG A 193 -9.10 2.71 8.95
C ARG A 193 -8.85 2.68 7.44
N VAL A 194 -8.83 1.48 6.87
CA VAL A 194 -8.85 1.31 5.42
C VAL A 194 -10.28 1.46 4.88
N SER A 195 -11.27 1.22 5.74
CA SER A 195 -12.68 1.46 5.46
C SER A 195 -13.34 2.37 6.49
N ALA A 196 -14.04 3.40 5.99
CA ALA A 196 -14.91 4.29 6.74
C ALA A 196 -16.35 4.13 6.23
N ASN A 197 -17.22 3.48 7.01
CA ASN A 197 -18.61 3.20 6.63
C ASN A 197 -18.76 2.48 5.27
N GLY A 198 -17.79 1.62 4.91
CA GLY A 198 -17.78 0.89 3.64
C GLY A 198 -17.11 1.62 2.48
N ALA A 199 -16.78 2.90 2.63
CA ALA A 199 -15.94 3.63 1.68
C ALA A 199 -14.46 3.32 1.92
N LEU A 200 -13.67 3.26 0.84
CA LEU A 200 -12.22 3.19 0.94
C LEU A 200 -11.68 4.51 1.51
N ALA A 201 -10.76 4.43 2.46
CA ALA A 201 -10.10 5.60 3.02
C ALA A 201 -8.59 5.56 2.75
N LEU A 202 -8.04 6.70 2.32
CA LEU A 202 -6.60 6.96 2.32
C LEU A 202 -6.25 7.93 3.45
N THR A 203 -5.17 7.64 4.16
CA THR A 203 -4.62 8.54 5.18
C THR A 203 -3.42 9.26 4.59
N ARG A 204 -3.44 10.59 4.63
CA ARG A 204 -2.27 11.40 4.33
C ARG A 204 -1.27 11.31 5.49
N LEU A 205 -0.01 11.04 5.19
CA LEU A 205 1.02 10.98 6.24
C LEU A 205 1.28 12.39 6.80
N LEU A 206 1.84 12.44 8.02
CA LEU A 206 2.20 13.69 8.68
C LEU A 206 3.71 13.85 8.73
N ASN A 207 4.20 15.08 8.54
CA ASN A 207 5.62 15.38 8.70
C ASN A 207 6.12 15.08 10.12
N GLY A 208 7.34 14.54 10.21
CA GLY A 208 7.98 14.10 11.44
C GLY A 208 7.48 12.78 11.99
N THR A 209 6.79 11.95 11.20
CA THR A 209 6.18 10.69 11.70
C THR A 209 6.79 9.41 11.16
N ILE A 210 7.54 9.40 10.06
CA ILE A 210 8.23 8.18 9.61
C ILE A 210 9.39 7.87 10.57
N TRP A 211 9.45 6.64 11.05
CA TRP A 211 10.43 6.21 12.05
C TRP A 211 11.73 5.69 11.45
N THR A 212 12.41 6.52 10.64
CA THR A 212 13.59 6.10 9.86
C THR A 212 14.76 5.59 10.70
N GLU A 213 14.98 6.17 11.88
CA GLU A 213 16.12 5.81 12.76
C GLU A 213 16.02 4.41 13.37
N ASN A 214 14.81 3.90 13.60
CA ASN A 214 14.59 2.64 14.33
C ASN A 214 13.77 1.62 13.53
N SER A 215 13.31 1.99 12.33
CA SER A 215 12.54 1.09 11.48
C SER A 215 12.80 1.34 9.99
N PRO A 216 13.39 0.36 9.30
CA PRO A 216 13.51 0.44 7.85
C PRO A 216 12.13 0.40 7.19
N LEU A 217 12.02 1.10 6.06
CA LEU A 217 10.92 0.89 5.11
C LEU A 217 10.87 -0.58 4.72
N LYS A 218 9.68 -1.08 4.37
CA LYS A 218 9.56 -2.35 3.66
C LYS A 218 9.26 -2.07 2.19
N ILE A 219 10.16 -2.52 1.35
CA ILE A 219 10.07 -2.43 -0.11
C ILE A 219 10.01 -3.83 -0.71
N LEU A 220 9.53 -3.94 -1.94
CA LEU A 220 9.56 -5.19 -2.70
C LEU A 220 11.02 -5.67 -2.86
N ALA A 221 11.27 -6.96 -2.62
CA ALA A 221 12.59 -7.57 -2.62
C ALA A 221 13.10 -7.94 -4.02
#